data_AF-A0A382VKX0-F1
#
_entry.id   AF-A0A382VKX0-F1
#
_cell.length_a   1.000
_cell.length_b   1.000
_cell.length_c   1.000
_cell.angle_alpha   90.00
_cell.angle_beta   90.00
_cell.angle_gamma   90.00
#
_symmetry.space_group_name_H-M   'P 1'
#
loop_
_entity.id
_entity.type
_entity.pdbx_description
1 polymer ?
#
loop_
_entity_poly.entity_id
_entity_poly.type
_entity_poly.pdbx_seq_one_letter_code
_entity_poly.pdbx_strand_id
1 'polypeptide(L)' 'MERLKKFFIKRKMIPRWKLIIWSTTCAFYGIYITIMEFELFEILWGLFIFLWIGWQTLFEKKSILE' A
#
# COMPACT_ATOMS: atom_id res chain seq x y z
N MET A 1 20.60 -3.61 25.28
CA MET A 1 19.72 -2.62 24.62
C MET A 1 20.15 -2.26 23.19
N GLU A 2 21.44 -2.32 22.83
CA GLU A 2 21.90 -1.94 21.47
C GLU A 2 21.39 -2.84 20.34
N ARG A 3 21.17 -4.14 20.61
CA ARG A 3 20.56 -5.07 19.62
C ARG A 3 19.12 -4.71 19.27
N LEU A 4 18.33 -4.23 20.23
CA LEU A 4 16.95 -3.76 19.99
C LEU A 4 16.93 -2.49 19.14
N LYS A 5 17.86 -1.55 19.41
CA LYS A 5 17.98 -0.32 18.60
C LYS A 5 18.36 -0.63 17.15
N LYS A 6 19.28 -1.56 16.90
CA LYS A 6 19.61 -2.02 15.53
C LYS A 6 18.42 -2.71 14.83
N PHE A 7 17.57 -3.41 15.57
CA PHE A 7 16.36 -4.03 15.02
C PHE A 7 15.33 -2.99 14.56
N PHE A 8 15.17 -1.90 15.30
CA PHE A 8 14.29 -0.79 14.92
C PHE A 8 14.86 0.06 13.77
N ILE A 9 16.18 0.29 13.75
CA ILE A 9 16.85 1.05 12.68
C ILE A 9 16.78 0.30 11.33
N LYS A 10 16.71 -1.04 11.34
CA LYS A 10 16.60 -1.85 10.11
C LYS A 10 15.21 -1.80 9.48
N ARG A 11 14.17 -1.37 10.21
CA ARG A 11 12.89 -1.02 9.59
C ARG A 11 13.05 0.36 8.97
N LYS A 12 13.54 0.40 7.73
CA LYS A 12 13.48 1.58 6.87
C LYS A 12 12.00 1.98 6.81
N MET A 13 11.60 2.93 7.67
CA MET A 13 10.21 3.34 7.80
C MET A 13 9.71 3.75 6.43
N ILE A 14 8.57 3.19 6.01
CA ILE A 14 7.89 3.61 4.79
C ILE A 14 7.71 5.13 4.90
N PRO A 15 8.12 5.92 3.90
CA PRO A 15 8.02 7.37 3.98
C PRO A 15 6.56 7.76 4.20
N ARG A 16 6.31 8.65 5.17
CA ARG A 16 4.95 9.03 5.63
C ARG A 16 4.04 9.48 4.48
N TRP A 17 4.60 10.16 3.48
CA TRP A 17 3.88 10.59 2.28
C TRP A 17 3.31 9.43 1.47
N LYS A 18 4.06 8.33 1.32
CA LYS A 18 3.56 7.14 0.62
C LYS A 18 2.40 6.50 1.38
N LEU A 19 2.48 6.46 2.71
CA LEU A 19 1.40 5.97 3.56
C LEU A 19 0.14 6.84 3.46
N ILE A 20 0.29 8.17 3.49
CA ILE A 20 -0.84 9.11 3.37
C ILE A 20 -1.54 8.94 2.02
N ILE A 21 -0.78 8.96 0.92
CA ILE A 21 -1.33 8.79 -0.43
C ILE A 21 -2.05 7.45 -0.54
N TRP A 22 -1.42 6.36 -0.07
CA TRP A 22 -2.02 5.04 -0.15
C TRP A 22 -3.28 4.90 0.71
N SER A 23 -3.29 5.46 1.91
CA SER A 23 -4.47 5.50 2.78
C SER A 23 -5.64 6.22 2.11
N THR A 24 -5.36 7.36 1.44
CA THR A 24 -6.38 8.10 0.69
C THR A 24 -6.92 7.27 -0.48
N THR A 25 -6.05 6.61 -1.24
CA THR A 25 -6.47 5.72 -2.33
C THR A 25 -7.33 4.56 -1.83
N CYS A 26 -7.00 3.95 -0.69
CA CYS A 26 -7.83 2.90 -0.09
C CYS A 26 -9.24 3.38 0.25
N ALA A 27 -9.36 4.59 0.83
CA ALA A 27 -10.66 5.16 1.17
C ALA A 27 -11.51 5.41 -0.10
N PHE A 28 -10.91 5.99 -1.14
CA PHE A 28 -11.61 6.21 -2.42
C PHE A 28 -12.00 4.90 -3.10
N TYR A 29 -11.14 3.89 -3.07
CA TYR A 29 -11.43 2.58 -3.67
C TYR A 29 -12.55 1.85 -2.94
N GLY A 30 -12.59 1.92 -1.60
CA GLY A 30 -13.69 1.40 -0.80
C GLY A 30 -15.03 2.08 -1.15
N ILE A 31 -15.04 3.40 -1.24
CA ILE A 31 -16.24 4.17 -1.66
C ILE A 31 -16.68 3.76 -3.06
N TYR A 32 -15.73 3.62 -3.99
CA TYR A 32 -16.02 3.23 -5.38
C TYR A 32 -16.67 1.84 -5.46
N ILE A 33 -16.15 0.85 -4.74
CA ILE A 33 -16.74 -0.51 -4.69
C ILE A 33 -18.13 -0.48 -4.06
N THR A 34 -18.39 0.37 -3.07
CA THR A 34 -19.72 0.42 -2.44
C THR A 34 -20.79 1.08 -3.30
N ILE A 35 -20.41 1.99 -4.21
CA ILE A 35 -21.35 2.71 -5.09
C ILE A 35 -21.64 1.91 -6.36
N MET A 36 -20.64 1.20 -6.86
CA MET A 36 -20.76 0.39 -8.07
C MET A 36 -21.19 -1.02 -7.67
N GLU A 37 -22.30 -1.51 -8.23
CA GLU A 37 -22.79 -2.88 -8.00
C GLU A 37 -21.89 -3.90 -8.72
N PHE A 38 -20.70 -4.15 -8.17
CA PHE A 38 -19.77 -5.14 -8.69
C PHE A 38 -20.14 -6.54 -8.23
N GLU A 39 -19.97 -7.52 -9.12
CA GLU A 39 -20.09 -8.93 -8.74
C GLU A 39 -18.96 -9.35 -7.79
N LEU A 40 -19.22 -10.36 -6.95
CA LEU A 40 -18.26 -10.83 -5.95
C LEU A 40 -16.90 -11.20 -6.55
N PHE A 41 -16.90 -11.75 -7.78
CA PHE A 41 -15.70 -12.13 -8.51
C PHE A 41 -14.88 -10.90 -8.95
N GLU A 42 -15.54 -9.84 -9.39
CA GLU A 42 -14.88 -8.59 -9.80
C GLU A 42 -14.30 -7.85 -8.61
N ILE A 43 -14.98 -7.87 -7.46
CA ILE A 43 -14.47 -7.29 -6.20
C ILE A 43 -13.22 -8.04 -5.74
N LEU A 44 -13.22 -9.38 -5.80
CA LEU A 44 -12.06 -10.21 -5.45
C LEU A 44 -10.86 -9.93 -6.34
N TRP A 45 -11.06 -9.88 -7.66
CA TRP A 45 -10.00 -9.58 -8.61
C TRP A 45 -9.49 -8.13 -8.46
N GLY A 46 -10.41 -7.18 -8.27
CA GLY A 46 -10.09 -5.78 -8.04
C GLY A 46 -9.27 -5.58 -6.77
N LEU A 47 -9.65 -6.20 -5.66
CA LEU A 47 -8.89 -6.18 -4.40
C LEU A 47 -7.50 -6.79 -4.56
N PHE A 48 -7.37 -7.87 -5.32
CA PHE A 48 -6.07 -8.51 -5.58
C PHE A 48 -5.12 -7.56 -6.32
N ILE A 49 -5.59 -6.92 -7.40
CA ILE A 49 -4.82 -5.92 -8.15
C ILE A 49 -4.51 -4.70 -7.28
N PHE A 50 -5.48 -4.22 -6.52
CA PHE A 50 -5.33 -3.05 -5.66
C PHE A 50 -4.26 -3.27 -4.58
N LEU A 51 -4.28 -4.43 -3.92
CA LEU A 51 -3.26 -4.81 -2.94
C LEU A 51 -1.88 -4.99 -3.59
N TRP A 52 -1.82 -5.55 -4.80
CA TRP A 52 -0.57 -5.69 -5.56
C TRP A 52 0.06 -4.32 -5.89
N ILE A 53 -0.75 -3.37 -6.38
CA ILE A 53 -0.31 -2.00 -6.66
C ILE A 53 0.12 -1.30 -5.36
N GLY A 54 -0.57 -1.57 -4.26
CA GLY A 54 -0.20 -1.04 -2.95
C GLY A 54 1.13 -1.53 -2.46
N TRP A 55 1.39 -2.83 -2.65
CA TRP A 55 2.67 -3.43 -2.34
C TRP A 55 3.80 -2.74 -3.13
N GLN A 56 3.62 -2.57 -4.44
CA GLN A 56 4.59 -1.87 -5.27
C GLN A 56 4.77 -0.41 -4.82
N THR A 57 3.69 0.32 -4.63
CA THR A 57 3.73 1.74 -4.27
C THR A 57 4.44 1.98 -2.93
N LEU A 58 4.13 1.15 -1.92
CA LEU A 58 4.66 1.28 -0.56
C LEU A 58 6.07 0.71 -0.40
N PHE A 59 6.35 -0.45 -0.98
CA PHE A 59 7.55 -1.24 -0.69
C PHE A 59 8.55 -1.33 -1.84
N GLU A 60 8.15 -1.05 -3.08
CA GLU A 60 9.09 -1.01 -4.19
C GLU A 60 9.99 0.21 -4.04
N LYS A 61 11.28 -0.06 -3.88
CA LYS A 61 12.31 0.98 -3.94
C LYS A 61 12.31 1.49 -5.37
N LYS A 62 11.82 2.72 -5.56
CA LYS A 62 12.17 3.53 -6.73
C LYS A 62 13.69 3.65 -6.77
N SER A 63 14.36 2.84 -7.58
CA SER A 63 15.71 3.10 -8.06
C SER A 63 15.60 4.21 -9.11
N ILE A 64 15.31 5.42 -8.66
CA ILE A 64 15.48 6.61 -9.50
C ILE A 64 16.88 7.12 -9.20
N LEU A 65 17.88 6.40 -9.74
CA LEU A 65 19.18 6.90 -10.22
C LEU A 65 19.99 5.68 -10.68
N GLU A 66 19.84 5.32 -11.95
CA GLU A 66 20.92 4.81 -12.80
C GLU A 66 20.72 5.47 -14.17
#